data_AF-A0A933YU38-F1
#
_entry.id   AF-A0A933YU38-F1
#
_cell.length_a   1.000
_cell.length_b   1.000
_cell.length_c   1.000
_cell.angle_alpha   90.00
_cell.angle_beta   90.00
_cell.angle_gamma   90.00
#
_symmetry.space_group_name_H-M   'P 1'
#
loop_
_entity.id
_entity.type
_entity.pdbx_description
1 polymer ?
#
loop_
_entity_poly.entity_id
_entity_poly.type
_entity_poly.pdbx_seq_one_letter_code
_entity_poly.pdbx_strand_id
1 'polypeptide(L)'
;MFESAELGHKISKEVWKKEIPELRESLLDAQLDLFQSKKFPVIILVAGVDCAGKGETVNLLNEWMDPRHIETHALRDLTDEELERPQMWRYWRVLPPRGKVGVFIGTWYSAPLVENVYGTIKNAELDQRLERIIRFEKMLCD
;
A
#
# COMPACT_ATOMS: atom_id res chain seq x y z
N MET A 1 -16.82 -6.24 10.26
CA MET A 1 -15.75 -5.43 9.62
C MET A 1 -16.19 -4.96 8.22
N PHE A 2 -16.60 -5.86 7.31
CA PHE A 2 -17.16 -5.47 6.00
C PHE A 2 -18.54 -4.78 6.08
N GLU A 3 -19.31 -5.06 7.14
CA GLU A 3 -20.58 -4.36 7.43
C GLU A 3 -20.41 -2.84 7.51
N SER A 4 -19.24 -2.34 7.91
CA SER A 4 -18.96 -0.90 7.94
C SER A 4 -18.83 -0.27 6.55
N ALA A 5 -18.46 -1.06 5.54
CA ALA A 5 -18.42 -0.61 4.14
C ALA A 5 -19.82 -0.53 3.53
N GLU A 6 -20.78 -1.28 4.08
CA GLU A 6 -22.19 -1.26 3.66
C GLU A 6 -22.96 -0.05 4.22
N LEU A 7 -22.41 0.63 5.23
CA LEU A 7 -23.01 1.83 5.85
C LEU A 7 -23.10 3.03 4.89
N GLY A 8 -22.50 2.95 3.71
CA GLY A 8 -22.69 3.94 2.64
C GLY A 8 -22.24 5.34 3.01
N HIS A 9 -21.23 5.47 3.87
CA HIS A 9 -20.67 6.75 4.27
C HIS A 9 -20.24 7.54 3.02
N LYS A 10 -20.86 8.70 2.84
CA LYS A 10 -20.59 9.61 1.73
C LYS A 10 -20.38 11.01 2.28
N ILE A 11 -19.37 11.69 1.76
CA ILE A 11 -19.14 13.10 2.03
C ILE A 11 -19.73 13.89 0.86
N SER A 12 -20.43 14.99 1.15
CA SER A 12 -20.96 15.85 0.10
C SER A 12 -19.81 16.57 -0.63
N LYS A 13 -20.02 16.97 -1.89
CA LYS A 13 -18.99 17.63 -2.68
C LYS A 13 -18.55 18.97 -2.06
N GLU A 14 -19.47 19.64 -1.37
CA GLU A 14 -19.25 20.91 -0.71
C GLU A 14 -18.32 20.74 0.50
N VAL A 15 -18.59 19.73 1.34
CA VAL A 15 -17.73 19.40 2.48
C VAL A 15 -16.35 18.97 1.99
N TRP A 16 -16.29 18.07 1.01
CA TRP A 16 -15.03 17.62 0.41
C TRP A 16 -14.16 18.80 -0.07
N LYS A 17 -14.74 19.71 -0.85
CA LYS A 17 -14.02 20.90 -1.35
C LYS A 17 -13.55 21.84 -0.24
N LYS A 18 -14.26 21.89 0.88
CA LYS A 18 -13.91 22.72 2.02
C LYS A 18 -12.71 22.15 2.79
N GLU A 19 -12.66 20.84 2.98
CA GLU A 19 -11.65 20.17 3.81
C GLU A 19 -10.35 19.84 3.05
N ILE A 20 -10.41 19.64 1.72
CA ILE A 20 -9.22 19.29 0.91
C ILE A 20 -8.02 20.22 1.13
N PRO A 21 -8.16 21.56 1.08
CA PRO A 21 -6.98 22.44 1.11
C PRO A 21 -6.12 22.22 2.35
N GLU A 22 -6.76 22.13 3.53
CA GLU A 22 -6.08 21.93 4.81
C GLU A 22 -5.45 20.54 4.91
N LEU A 23 -6.15 19.50 4.44
CA LEU A 23 -5.62 18.14 4.40
C LEU A 23 -4.42 18.01 3.46
N ARG A 24 -4.48 18.67 2.30
CA ARG A 24 -3.39 18.67 1.32
C ARG A 24 -2.15 19.39 1.87
N GLU A 25 -2.33 20.54 2.49
CA GLU A 25 -1.25 21.29 3.14
C GLU A 25 -0.60 20.44 4.23
N SER A 26 -1.40 19.86 5.13
CA SER A 26 -0.91 18.97 6.20
C SER A 26 -0.15 17.75 5.67
N LEU A 27 -0.60 17.18 4.54
CA LEU A 27 0.09 16.06 3.90
C LEU A 27 1.45 16.45 3.30
N LEU A 28 1.54 17.64 2.70
CA LEU A 28 2.78 18.17 2.15
C LEU A 28 3.78 18.51 3.27
N ASP A 29 3.32 19.10 4.36
CA ASP A 29 4.15 19.37 5.53
C ASP A 29 4.69 18.07 6.14
N ALA A 30 3.83 17.06 6.29
CA ALA A 30 4.26 15.74 6.76
C ALA A 30 5.30 15.08 5.82
N GLN A 31 5.14 15.24 4.50
CA GLN A 31 6.11 14.74 3.53
C GLN A 31 7.45 15.48 3.63
N LEU A 32 7.40 16.80 3.81
CA LEU A 32 8.59 17.63 3.96
C LEU A 32 9.35 17.28 5.24
N ASP A 33 8.63 17.15 6.35
CA ASP A 33 9.19 16.74 7.64
C ASP A 33 9.81 15.35 7.59
N LEU A 34 9.16 14.40 6.91
CA LEU A 34 9.70 13.07 6.67
C LEU A 34 11.02 13.15 5.89
N PHE A 35 11.03 13.91 4.79
CA PHE A 35 12.21 14.08 3.94
C PHE A 35 13.38 14.77 4.66
N GLN A 36 13.10 15.80 5.46
CA GLN A 36 14.13 16.53 6.20
C GLN A 36 14.68 15.71 7.36
N SER A 37 13.78 15.08 8.13
CA SER A 37 14.18 14.35 9.34
C SER A 37 14.85 13.01 9.03
N LYS A 38 14.49 12.35 7.91
CA LYS A 38 15.01 11.04 7.46
C LYS A 38 15.04 9.98 8.57
N LYS A 39 14.11 10.09 9.53
CA LYS A 39 14.06 9.20 10.69
C LYS A 39 13.67 7.77 10.28
N PHE A 40 12.67 7.66 9.42
CA PHE A 40 12.10 6.40 8.97
C PHE A 40 11.65 6.48 7.49
N PRO A 41 11.46 5.35 6.80
CA PRO A 41 10.73 5.28 5.54
C PRO A 41 9.22 5.11 5.81
N VAL A 42 8.37 5.50 4.86
CA VAL A 42 6.92 5.24 4.94
C VAL A 42 6.50 4.31 3.81
N ILE A 43 5.74 3.27 4.16
CA ILE A 43 5.19 2.31 3.20
C ILE A 43 3.66 2.37 3.28
N ILE A 44 3.02 2.57 2.14
CA ILE A 44 1.56 2.61 2.02
C ILE A 44 1.13 1.42 1.17
N LEU A 45 0.42 0.48 1.79
CA LEU A 45 -0.14 -0.69 1.11
C LEU A 45 -1.58 -0.40 0.70
N VAL A 46 -1.87 -0.39 -0.60
CA VAL A 46 -3.21 -0.16 -1.12
C VAL A 46 -3.82 -1.48 -1.59
N ALA A 47 -4.64 -2.08 -0.72
CA ALA A 47 -5.35 -3.33 -0.96
C ALA A 47 -6.87 -3.14 -0.99
N GLY A 48 -7.58 -4.08 -1.59
CA GLY A 48 -9.03 -4.03 -1.74
C GLY A 48 -9.50 -4.82 -2.96
N VAL A 49 -10.81 -5.01 -3.08
CA VAL A 49 -11.43 -5.67 -4.23
C VAL A 49 -11.25 -4.87 -5.51
N ASP A 50 -11.50 -5.50 -6.66
CA ASP A 50 -11.49 -4.79 -7.93
C ASP A 50 -12.60 -3.75 -7.97
N CYS A 51 -12.33 -2.64 -8.67
CA CYS A 51 -13.19 -1.46 -8.72
C CYS A 51 -13.42 -0.73 -7.37
N ALA A 52 -12.66 -1.05 -6.31
CA ALA A 52 -12.76 -0.36 -5.02
C ALA A 52 -12.17 1.08 -4.99
N GLY A 53 -11.70 1.62 -6.12
CA GLY A 53 -11.09 2.97 -6.17
C GLY A 53 -9.62 3.04 -5.75
N LYS A 54 -8.91 1.90 -5.68
CA LYS A 54 -7.46 1.84 -5.36
C LYS A 54 -6.62 2.75 -6.25
N GLY A 55 -6.84 2.69 -7.56
CA GLY A 55 -6.10 3.49 -8.54
C GLY A 55 -6.35 4.99 -8.42
N GLU A 56 -7.60 5.39 -8.22
CA GLU A 56 -7.98 6.80 -8.02
C GLU A 56 -7.35 7.36 -6.74
N THR A 57 -7.35 6.58 -5.65
CA THR A 57 -6.71 6.96 -4.38
C THR A 57 -5.20 7.17 -4.56
N VAL A 58 -4.52 6.25 -5.25
CA VAL A 58 -3.07 6.39 -5.51
C VAL A 58 -2.78 7.56 -6.44
N ASN A 59 -3.62 7.79 -7.44
CA ASN A 59 -3.49 8.95 -8.31
C ASN A 59 -3.63 10.26 -7.52
N LEU A 60 -4.61 10.33 -6.61
CA LEU A 60 -4.81 11.49 -5.73
C LEU A 60 -3.56 11.77 -4.87
N LEU A 61 -2.96 10.74 -4.28
CA LEU A 61 -1.72 10.89 -3.51
C LEU A 61 -0.57 11.43 -4.38
N ASN A 62 -0.40 10.87 -5.58
CA ASN A 62 0.63 11.33 -6.52
C ASN A 62 0.40 12.76 -7.02
N GLU A 63 -0.85 13.20 -7.15
CA GLU A 63 -1.20 14.59 -7.51
C GLU A 63 -0.94 15.58 -6.38
N TRP A 64 -1.13 15.14 -5.13
CA TRP A 64 -1.05 16.01 -3.97
C TRP A 64 0.36 16.16 -3.44
N MET A 65 1.16 15.10 -3.50
CA MET A 65 2.50 15.01 -2.90
C MET A 65 3.60 15.35 -3.91
N ASP A 66 4.78 15.71 -3.42
CA ASP A 66 5.95 15.97 -4.26
C ASP A 66 6.46 14.64 -4.89
N PRO A 67 6.52 14.53 -6.23
CA PRO A 67 6.90 13.31 -6.93
C PRO A 67 8.36 12.89 -6.69
N ARG A 68 9.22 13.75 -6.13
CA ARG A 68 10.62 13.41 -5.82
C ARG A 68 10.74 12.55 -4.56
N HIS A 69 9.72 12.54 -3.72
CA HIS A 69 9.73 11.90 -2.40
C HIS A 69 8.66 10.82 -2.24
N ILE A 70 7.92 10.50 -3.30
CA ILE A 70 6.95 9.41 -3.38
C ILE A 70 7.26 8.53 -4.59
N GLU A 71 7.26 7.22 -4.39
CA GLU A 71 7.46 6.22 -5.44
C GLU A 71 6.27 5.25 -5.42
N THR A 72 5.62 5.05 -6.57
CA THR A 72 4.49 4.13 -6.70
C THR A 72 4.92 2.85 -7.42
N HIS A 73 4.68 1.71 -6.81
CA HIS A 73 4.96 0.38 -7.34
C HIS A 73 3.66 -0.37 -7.59
N ALA A 74 3.39 -0.67 -8.86
CA ALA A 74 2.27 -1.51 -9.28
C ALA A 74 2.79 -2.91 -9.64
N LEU A 75 2.73 -3.81 -8.68
CA LEU A 75 3.21 -5.19 -8.80
C LEU A 75 2.03 -6.08 -9.22
N ARG A 76 2.16 -6.73 -10.38
CA ARG A 76 1.13 -7.62 -10.94
C ARG A 76 1.69 -9.04 -10.97
N ASP A 77 1.46 -9.74 -12.08
CA ASP A 77 2.01 -11.05 -12.35
C ASP A 77 3.54 -11.06 -12.19
N LEU A 78 4.05 -12.23 -11.82
CA LEU A 78 5.48 -12.43 -11.63
C LEU A 78 6.18 -12.42 -12.99
N THR A 79 7.29 -11.70 -13.08
CA THR A 79 8.19 -11.80 -14.24
C THR A 79 9.01 -13.09 -14.18
N ASP A 80 9.62 -13.49 -15.30
CA ASP A 80 10.51 -14.66 -15.35
C ASP A 80 11.64 -14.58 -14.31
N GLU A 81 12.20 -13.39 -14.10
CA GLU A 81 13.21 -13.19 -13.05
C GLU A 81 12.62 -13.40 -11.65
N GLU A 82 11.43 -12.87 -11.39
CA GLU A 82 10.78 -12.99 -10.08
C GLU A 82 10.40 -14.44 -9.76
N LEU A 83 10.07 -15.25 -10.77
CA LEU A 83 9.79 -16.69 -10.62
C LEU A 83 11.02 -17.50 -10.19
N GLU A 84 12.22 -17.05 -10.54
CA GLU A 84 13.48 -17.66 -10.11
C GLU A 84 13.98 -17.17 -8.74
N ARG A 85 13.19 -16.37 -8.02
CA ARG A 85 13.56 -15.77 -6.74
C ARG A 85 12.55 -16.12 -5.65
N PRO A 86 12.92 -16.03 -4.36
CA PRO A 86 11.94 -16.16 -3.28
C PRO A 86 10.84 -15.10 -3.40
N GLN A 87 9.59 -15.47 -3.10
CA GLN A 87 8.41 -14.61 -3.28
C GLN A 87 8.57 -13.17 -2.75
N MET A 88 9.18 -13.00 -1.56
CA MET A 88 9.32 -11.69 -0.93
C MET A 88 10.40 -10.81 -1.57
N TRP A 89 11.28 -11.38 -2.39
CA TRP A 89 12.43 -10.68 -2.99
C TRP A 89 12.00 -9.43 -3.77
N ARG A 90 10.93 -9.52 -4.57
CA ARG A 90 10.46 -8.40 -5.37
C ARG A 90 10.09 -7.18 -4.52
N TYR A 91 9.52 -7.40 -3.34
CA TYR A 91 9.14 -6.33 -2.43
C TYR A 91 10.36 -5.72 -1.75
N TRP A 92 11.30 -6.56 -1.28
CA TRP A 92 12.57 -6.11 -0.71
C TRP A 92 13.36 -5.19 -1.66
N ARG A 93 13.32 -5.46 -2.96
CA ARG A 93 14.04 -4.70 -3.98
C ARG A 93 13.55 -3.27 -4.16
N VAL A 94 12.30 -2.99 -3.81
CA VAL A 94 11.64 -1.69 -4.07
C VAL A 94 11.22 -0.99 -2.78
N LEU A 95 11.74 -1.43 -1.62
CA LEU A 95 11.46 -0.73 -0.36
C LEU A 95 12.00 0.70 -0.40
N PRO A 96 11.23 1.70 0.05
CA PRO A 96 11.66 3.07 0.03
C PRO A 96 12.80 3.30 1.04
N PRO A 97 13.79 4.15 0.72
CA PRO A 97 14.80 4.56 1.68
C PRO A 97 14.18 5.51 2.72
N ARG A 98 14.90 5.73 3.83
CA ARG A 98 14.49 6.68 4.87
C ARG A 98 14.24 8.08 4.30
N GLY A 99 13.16 8.71 4.74
CA GLY A 99 12.74 10.02 4.26
C GLY A 99 11.96 10.01 2.95
N LYS A 100 11.60 8.83 2.42
CA LYS A 100 10.74 8.67 1.24
C LYS A 100 9.50 7.84 1.56
N VAL A 101 8.51 7.97 0.70
CA VAL A 101 7.24 7.23 0.74
C VAL A 101 7.18 6.24 -0.43
N GLY A 102 6.88 4.98 -0.15
CA GLY A 102 6.61 3.94 -1.16
C GLY A 102 5.15 3.53 -1.13
N VAL A 103 4.44 3.65 -2.25
CA VAL A 103 3.02 3.27 -2.41
C VAL A 103 2.93 2.00 -3.23
N PHE A 104 2.26 0.98 -2.71
CA PHE A 104 2.20 -0.35 -3.31
C PHE A 104 0.77 -0.71 -3.73
N ILE A 105 0.59 -0.97 -5.03
CA ILE A 105 -0.60 -1.61 -5.60
C ILE A 105 -0.19 -3.03 -5.97
N GLY A 106 -0.88 -4.04 -5.42
CA GLY A 106 -0.43 -5.44 -5.51
C GLY A 106 0.54 -5.77 -4.37
N THR A 107 -0.01 -5.80 -3.16
CA THR A 107 0.73 -5.94 -1.92
C THR A 107 1.15 -7.40 -1.70
N TRP A 108 2.02 -7.65 -0.74
CA TRP A 108 2.39 -9.03 -0.35
C TRP A 108 1.20 -9.84 0.22
N TYR A 109 0.06 -9.21 0.49
CA TYR A 109 -1.18 -9.89 0.85
C TYR A 109 -1.98 -10.40 -0.37
N SER A 110 -1.75 -9.85 -1.57
CA SER A 110 -2.62 -10.13 -2.72
C SER A 110 -2.61 -11.61 -3.15
N ALA A 111 -1.42 -12.18 -3.40
CA ALA A 111 -1.30 -13.57 -3.84
C ALA A 111 -1.90 -14.60 -2.86
N PRO A 112 -1.53 -14.65 -1.57
CA PRO A 112 -2.09 -15.66 -0.66
C PRO A 112 -3.60 -15.53 -0.48
N LEU A 113 -4.16 -14.32 -0.48
CA LEU A 113 -5.60 -14.12 -0.37
C LEU A 113 -6.34 -14.61 -1.63
N VAL A 114 -5.84 -14.25 -2.82
CA VAL A 114 -6.41 -14.68 -4.09
C VAL A 114 -6.33 -16.20 -4.24
N GLU A 115 -5.16 -16.80 -4.00
CA GLU A 115 -4.96 -18.25 -4.07
C GLU A 115 -5.88 -19.02 -3.11
N ASN A 116 -6.15 -18.48 -1.92
CA ASN A 116 -7.07 -19.12 -0.97
C ASN A 116 -8.52 -19.05 -1.45
N VAL A 117 -8.97 -17.88 -1.94
CA VAL A 117 -10.33 -17.69 -2.46
C VAL A 117 -10.62 -18.61 -3.66
N TYR A 118 -9.64 -18.79 -4.55
CA TYR A 118 -9.76 -19.70 -5.69
C TYR A 118 -9.48 -21.18 -5.36
N GLY A 119 -9.18 -21.51 -4.10
CA GLY A 119 -8.94 -22.88 -3.65
C GLY A 119 -7.61 -23.48 -4.10
N THR A 120 -6.68 -22.66 -4.60
CA THR A 120 -5.32 -23.08 -4.97
C THR A 120 -4.51 -23.47 -3.72
N ILE A 121 -4.73 -22.79 -2.59
CA ILE A 121 -4.12 -23.12 -1.30
C ILE A 121 -5.16 -23.35 -0.21
N LYS A 122 -4.82 -24.20 0.77
CA LYS A 122 -5.65 -24.47 1.95
C LYS A 122 -5.46 -23.40 3.02
N ASN A 123 -6.41 -23.28 3.94
CA ASN A 123 -6.35 -22.33 5.06
C ASN A 123 -5.06 -22.45 5.88
N ALA A 124 -4.60 -23.69 6.14
CA ALA A 124 -3.34 -23.90 6.87
C ALA A 124 -2.10 -23.31 6.15
N GLU A 125 -2.09 -23.31 4.82
CA GLU A 125 -1.01 -22.67 4.05
C GLU A 125 -1.16 -21.14 4.03
N LEU A 126 -2.39 -20.64 3.91
CA LEU A 126 -2.69 -19.22 4.05
C LEU A 126 -2.16 -18.69 5.41
N ASP A 127 -2.47 -19.37 6.51
CA ASP A 127 -2.02 -18.99 7.85
C ASP A 127 -0.49 -18.91 7.93
N GLN A 128 0.22 -19.91 7.39
CA GLN A 128 1.68 -19.91 7.33
C GLN A 128 2.24 -18.75 6.50
N ARG A 129 1.59 -18.39 5.38
CA ARG A 129 2.01 -17.24 4.55
C ARG A 129 1.74 -15.92 5.26
N LEU A 130 0.63 -15.77 5.97
CA LEU A 130 0.33 -14.60 6.79
C LEU A 130 1.34 -14.44 7.93
N GLU A 131 1.73 -15.52 8.61
CA GLU A 131 2.79 -15.45 9.63
C GLU A 131 4.15 -15.00 9.07
N ARG A 132 4.47 -15.36 7.82
CA ARG A 132 5.70 -14.88 7.16
C ARG A 132 5.60 -13.39 6.85
N ILE A 133 4.43 -12.91 6.41
CA ILE A 133 4.18 -11.50 6.16
C ILE A 133 4.29 -10.69 7.46
N ILE A 134 3.68 -11.14 8.55
CA ILE A 134 3.77 -10.48 9.86
C ILE A 134 5.23 -10.40 10.32
N ARG A 135 6.00 -11.48 10.16
CA ARG A 135 7.44 -11.48 10.47
C ARG A 135 8.20 -10.46 9.62
N PHE A 136 7.90 -10.38 8.33
CA PHE A 136 8.51 -9.41 7.44
C PHE A 136 8.18 -7.97 7.84
N GLU A 137 6.91 -7.65 8.11
CA GLU A 137 6.51 -6.32 8.56
C GLU A 137 7.15 -5.95 9.90
N LYS A 138 7.28 -6.92 10.82
CA LYS A 138 8.01 -6.73 12.06
C LYS A 138 9.48 -6.37 11.81
N MET A 139 10.15 -7.02 10.87
CA MET A 139 11.53 -6.66 10.49
C MET A 139 11.66 -5.27 9.87
N LEU A 140 10.58 -4.68 9.34
CA LEU A 140 10.60 -3.33 8.78
C LEU A 140 10.39 -2.24 9.84
N CYS A 141 9.69 -2.59 10.92
CA CYS A 141 9.33 -1.68 12.00
C CYS A 141 10.33 -1.68 13.16
N ASP A 142 10.99 -2.81 13.41
CA ASP A 142 12.02 -2.98 14.45
C ASP A 142 13.37 -2.35 14.00
#